data_AF-A0A8K0CJ73-F1
#
_entry.id   AF-A0A8K0CJ73-F1
#
_cell.length_a   1.000
_cell.length_b   1.000
_cell.length_c   1.000
_cell.angle_alpha   90.00
_cell.angle_beta   90.00
_cell.angle_gamma   90.00
#
_symmetry.space_group_name_H-M   'P 1'
#
loop_
_entity.id
_entity.type
_entity.pdbx_description
1 polymer ?
#
loop_
_entity_poly.entity_id
_entity_poly.type
_entity_poly.pdbx_seq_one_letter_code
_entity_poly.pdbx_strand_id
1 'polypeptide(L)' 'MPKIIKSAPARIVTVSSMGHTYLDGPLVLDDLNWEKRKYSPAQAYAQSKLANILFTKELAHKLE' A
#
# COMPACT_ATOMS: atom_id res chain seq x y z
N MET A 1 -11.25 9.53 10.07
CA MET A 1 -10.15 9.68 11.06
C MET A 1 -10.31 10.99 11.85
N PRO A 2 -11.08 11.03 12.94
CA PRO A 2 -11.53 12.30 13.54
C PRO A 2 -10.39 13.16 14.13
N LYS A 3 -9.37 12.53 14.73
CA LYS A 3 -8.26 13.26 15.37
C LYS A 3 -7.35 13.96 14.36
N ILE A 4 -7.01 13.29 13.25
CA ILE A 4 -6.13 13.89 12.22
C ILE A 4 -6.78 15.10 11.55
N ILE A 5 -8.10 15.02 11.29
CA ILE A 5 -8.88 16.11 10.69
C ILE A 5 -8.94 17.32 11.63
N LYS A 6 -9.20 17.09 12.92
CA LYS A 6 -9.24 18.17 13.93
C LYS A 6 -7.88 18.85 14.17
N SER A 7 -6.77 18.17 13.86
CA SER A 7 -5.41 18.69 14.05
C SER A 7 -4.85 19.39 12.81
N ALA A 8 -5.69 19.81 11.86
CA ALA A 8 -5.23 20.53 10.67
C ALA A 8 -4.44 21.81 11.03
N PRO A 9 -3.30 22.11 10.36
CA PRO A 9 -2.69 21.32 9.27
C PRO A 9 -1.90 20.10 9.79
N ALA A 10 -2.33 18.91 9.39
CA ALA A 10 -1.67 17.65 9.71
C ALA A 10 -1.32 16.87 8.43
N ARG A 11 -0.38 15.94 8.51
CA ARG A 11 0.02 15.08 7.39
C ARG A 11 0.14 13.63 7.81
N ILE A 12 -0.13 12.73 6.89
CA ILE A 12 0.11 11.29 7.04
C ILE A 12 1.16 10.92 5.99
N VAL A 13 2.29 10.35 6.43
CA VAL A 13 3.39 9.95 5.56
C VAL A 13 3.54 8.44 5.63
N THR A 14 3.40 7.76 4.49
CA THR A 14 3.59 6.31 4.36
C THR A 14 4.89 6.04 3.61
N VAL A 15 5.79 5.25 4.19
CA VAL A 15 7.07 4.91 3.56
C VAL A 15 6.89 3.73 2.60
N SER A 16 7.18 3.95 1.32
CA SER A 16 7.26 2.89 0.30
C SER A 16 8.73 2.60 -0.09
N SER A 17 8.97 1.96 -1.23
CA SER A 17 10.28 1.63 -1.78
C SER A 17 10.17 1.51 -3.29
N MET A 18 11.26 1.80 -4.02
CA MET A 18 11.35 1.50 -5.46
C MET A 18 11.07 0.03 -5.78
N GLY A 19 11.18 -0.88 -4.80
CA GLY A 19 10.84 -2.29 -4.99
C GLY A 19 9.41 -2.55 -5.47
N HIS A 20 8.47 -1.61 -5.31
CA HIS A 20 7.13 -1.75 -5.88
C HIS A 20 7.13 -1.86 -7.43
N THR A 21 8.16 -1.36 -8.11
CA THR A 21 8.29 -1.43 -9.57
C THR A 21 8.82 -2.77 -10.06
N TYR A 22 9.30 -3.64 -9.17
CA TYR A 22 9.77 -4.98 -9.51
C TYR A 22 8.65 -6.02 -9.54
N LEU A 23 7.40 -5.58 -9.31
CA LEU A 23 6.24 -6.43 -9.43
C LEU A 23 5.94 -6.68 -10.91
N ASP A 24 5.83 -7.96 -11.28
CA ASP A 24 5.41 -8.35 -12.62
C ASP A 24 3.88 -8.53 -12.61
N GLY A 25 3.15 -7.43 -12.76
CA GLY A 25 1.69 -7.40 -12.79
C GLY A 25 1.02 -6.59 -11.68
N PRO A 26 -0.32 -6.69 -11.55
CA PRO A 26 -1.08 -5.93 -10.56
C PRO A 26 -0.97 -6.50 -9.14
N LEU A 27 -1.45 -5.74 -8.16
CA LEU A 27 -1.69 -6.26 -6.81
C LEU A 27 -2.74 -7.37 -6.87
N VAL A 28 -2.43 -8.53 -6.28
CA VAL A 28 -3.31 -9.71 -6.26
C VAL A 28 -4.22 -9.62 -5.04
N LEU A 29 -5.36 -8.94 -5.19
CA LEU A 29 -6.28 -8.63 -4.09
C LEU A 29 -7.02 -9.86 -3.53
N ASP A 30 -7.20 -10.90 -4.33
CA ASP A 30 -7.89 -12.15 -3.99
C ASP A 30 -6.98 -13.19 -3.30
N ASP A 31 -5.68 -12.88 -3.20
CA ASP A 31 -4.67 -13.68 -2.50
C ASP A 31 -3.50 -12.79 -1.98
N LEU A 32 -3.85 -11.80 -1.14
CA LEU A 32 -2.88 -10.87 -0.53
C LEU A 32 -1.83 -11.58 0.33
N ASN A 33 -2.22 -12.68 0.98
CA ASN A 33 -1.40 -13.40 1.94
C ASN A 33 -0.62 -14.57 1.35
N TRP A 34 -0.64 -14.75 0.02
CA TRP A 34 0.06 -15.85 -0.66
C TRP A 34 -0.38 -17.25 -0.19
N GLU A 35 -1.68 -17.42 0.07
CA GLU A 35 -2.26 -18.69 0.52
C GLU A 35 -2.55 -19.64 -0.65
N LYS A 36 -2.78 -19.11 -1.85
CA LYS A 36 -3.21 -19.89 -3.04
C LYS A 36 -2.11 -20.05 -4.09
N ARG A 37 -0.93 -19.46 -3.88
CA ARG A 37 0.20 -19.47 -4.82
C ARG A 37 1.53 -19.63 -4.10
N LYS A 38 2.56 -20.10 -4.82
CA LYS A 38 3.89 -20.29 -4.25
C LYS A 38 4.47 -18.97 -3.75
N TYR A 39 4.86 -18.92 -2.48
CA TYR A 39 5.47 -17.73 -1.88
C TYR A 39 6.78 -17.33 -2.58
N SER A 40 6.90 -16.03 -2.86
CA SER A 40 8.14 -15.42 -3.36
C SER A 40 8.45 -14.18 -2.51
N PRO A 41 9.55 -14.16 -1.73
CA PRO A 41 9.88 -13.04 -0.86
C PRO A 41 9.98 -11.70 -1.59
N ALA A 42 10.62 -11.69 -2.76
CA ALA A 42 10.81 -10.47 -3.55
C ALA A 42 9.46 -9.93 -4.07
N GLN A 43 8.60 -10.81 -4.58
CA GLN A 43 7.29 -10.42 -5.08
C GLN A 43 6.35 -10.01 -3.94
N ALA A 44 6.38 -10.72 -2.81
CA ALA A 44 5.60 -10.35 -1.62
C ALA A 44 6.00 -8.97 -1.10
N TYR A 45 7.31 -8.69 -1.05
CA TYR A 45 7.81 -7.36 -0.71
C TYR A 45 7.35 -6.30 -1.71
N ALA A 46 7.49 -6.55 -3.02
CA ALA A 46 7.02 -5.63 -4.06
C ALA A 46 5.53 -5.32 -3.93
N GLN A 47 4.68 -6.33 -3.68
CA GLN A 47 3.25 -6.13 -3.43
C GLN A 47 2.99 -5.29 -2.17
N SER A 48 3.72 -5.51 -1.08
CA SER A 48 3.57 -4.69 0.14
C SER A 48 3.88 -3.21 -0.10
N LYS A 49 4.86 -2.91 -0.97
CA LYS A 49 5.28 -1.54 -1.30
C LYS A 49 4.33 -0.87 -2.28
N LEU A 50 3.74 -1.64 -3.21
CA LEU A 50 2.63 -1.17 -4.02
C LEU A 50 1.39 -0.87 -3.16
N ALA A 51 1.07 -1.74 -2.20
CA ALA A 51 -0.05 -1.56 -1.29
C ALA A 51 0.09 -0.27 -0.46
N ASN A 52 1.30 0.08 -0.01
CA ASN A 52 1.55 1.37 0.65
C ASN A 52 1.20 2.58 -0.23
N ILE A 53 1.52 2.54 -1.53
CA ILE A 53 1.19 3.62 -2.46
C ILE A 53 -0.32 3.72 -2.67
N LEU A 54 -0.99 2.59 -2.90
CA LEU A 54 -2.44 2.54 -3.08
C LEU A 54 -3.18 2.99 -1.81
N PHE A 55 -2.69 2.59 -0.65
CA PHE A 55 -3.20 3.05 0.65
C PHE A 55 -3.13 4.56 0.78
N THR A 56 -1.97 5.18 0.49
CA THR A 56 -1.84 6.65 0.58
C THR A 56 -2.78 7.37 -0.40
N LYS A 57 -2.94 6.85 -1.63
CA LYS A 57 -3.84 7.43 -2.62
C LYS A 57 -5.30 7.37 -2.18
N GLU A 58 -5.76 6.19 -1.74
CA GLU A 58 -7.13 6.02 -1.27
C GLU A 58 -7.39 6.80 0.02
N LEU A 59 -6.40 6.87 0.91
CA LEU A 59 -6.49 7.66 2.12
C LEU A 59 -6.63 9.16 1.82
N ALA A 60 -5.90 9.68 0.83
CA ALA A 60 -6.06 11.07 0.39
C ALA A 60 -7.47 11.32 -0.14
N HIS A 61 -7.98 10.45 -1.02
CA HIS A 61 -9.34 10.54 -1.55
C HIS A 61 -10.43 10.50 -0.46
N LYS A 62 -10.22 9.76 0.63
CA LYS A 62 -11.14 9.72 1.78
C LYS A 62 -11.05 10.90 2.74
N LEU A 63 -10.00 11.73 2.63
CA LEU A 63 -9.76 12.88 3.51
C LEU A 63 -10.03 14.21 2.81
N GLU A 64 -10.23 14.21 1.49
CA GLU A 64 -10.92 15.27 0.74
C GLU A 64 -12.39 15.38 1.16
#